data_AF-A0AAU9Y3R0-F1
#
_entry.id   AF-A0AAU9Y3R0-F1
#
_cell.length_a   1.000
_cell.length_b   1.000
_cell.length_c   1.000
_cell.angle_alpha   90.00
_cell.angle_beta   90.00
_cell.angle_gamma   90.00
#
_symmetry.space_group_name_H-M   'P 1'
#
loop_
_entity.id
_entity.type
_entity.pdbx_description
1 polymer ?
#
loop_
_entity_poly.entity_id
_entity_poly.type
_entity_poly.pdbx_seq_one_letter_code
_entity_poly.pdbx_strand_id
1 'polypeptide(L)'
;MADSACDVGVREVEDVYACHLVKGEIENLFVGLKACENSKAPGIKAAVETAMTEMCRDWKEKTVALGADGANVILGEISGVYGLLKQEIPHIIKVHCVAHRLELSFADTLSDVPVLKDVKEMLQGIWKHYHYSAKAVRELKELA
;
A
#
# COMPACT_ATOMS: atom_id res chain seq x y z
N MET A 1 -1.81 -10.02 -3.17
CA MET A 1 -1.37 -8.82 -2.44
C MET A 1 -1.57 -7.65 -3.36
N ALA A 2 -2.08 -6.53 -2.84
CA ALA A 2 -2.36 -5.33 -3.60
C ALA A 2 -1.79 -4.14 -2.82
N ASP A 3 -1.03 -3.28 -3.51
CA ASP A 3 -0.41 -2.09 -2.94
C ASP A 3 -0.57 -0.90 -3.87
N SER A 4 -1.04 0.22 -3.33
CA SER A 4 -1.30 1.44 -4.10
C SER A 4 -0.05 2.29 -4.19
N ALA A 5 0.27 2.77 -5.39
CA ALA A 5 1.41 3.64 -5.65
C ALA A 5 1.05 4.77 -6.61
N CYS A 6 1.96 5.72 -6.78
CA CYS A 6 1.92 6.72 -7.84
C CYS A 6 3.07 6.50 -8.80
N ASP A 7 2.77 6.45 -10.10
CA ASP A 7 3.81 6.37 -11.14
C ASP A 7 4.54 7.71 -11.35
N VAL A 8 5.55 7.73 -12.22
CA VAL A 8 6.33 8.95 -12.54
C VAL A 8 5.50 10.08 -13.14
N GLY A 9 4.30 9.76 -13.66
CA GLY A 9 3.33 10.72 -14.17
C GLY A 9 2.29 11.15 -13.14
N VAL A 10 2.47 10.80 -11.87
CA VAL A 10 1.54 11.05 -10.76
C VAL A 10 0.18 10.38 -10.99
N ARG A 11 0.15 9.28 -11.75
CA ARG A 11 -1.06 8.48 -11.92
C ARG A 11 -1.13 7.45 -10.80
N GLU A 12 -2.31 7.31 -10.24
CA GLU A 12 -2.63 6.28 -9.26
C GLU A 12 -2.59 4.91 -9.95
N VAL A 13 -1.77 4.02 -9.41
CA VAL A 13 -1.57 2.66 -9.92
C VAL A 13 -1.69 1.68 -8.77
N GLU A 14 -2.17 0.48 -9.08
CA GLU A 14 -2.19 -0.64 -8.15
C GLU A 14 -1.18 -1.69 -8.61
N ASP A 15 -0.24 -2.01 -7.73
CA ASP A 15 0.69 -3.12 -7.88
C ASP A 15 0.03 -4.40 -7.33
N VAL A 16 0.02 -5.46 -8.13
CA VAL A 16 -0.63 -6.73 -7.79
C VAL A 16 0.39 -7.85 -7.82
N TYR A 17 0.50 -8.58 -6.70
CA TYR A 17 1.26 -9.82 -6.60
C TYR A 17 0.35 -10.99 -6.25
N ALA A 18 0.64 -12.15 -6.82
CA ALA A 18 0.03 -13.43 -6.47
C ALA A 18 1.03 -14.28 -5.69
N CYS A 19 0.59 -14.77 -4.52
CA CYS A 19 1.34 -15.76 -3.76
C CYS A 19 0.60 -17.09 -3.93
N HIS A 20 1.28 -18.11 -4.45
CA HIS A 20 0.68 -19.42 -4.72
C HIS A 20 1.64 -20.57 -4.45
N LEU A 21 1.07 -21.76 -4.26
CA LEU A 21 1.83 -22.97 -4.02
C LEU A 21 2.10 -23.71 -5.33
N VAL A 22 3.37 -23.96 -5.63
CA VAL A 22 3.80 -24.76 -6.77
C VAL A 22 4.59 -25.94 -6.24
N LYS A 23 4.02 -27.15 -6.38
CA LYS A 23 4.64 -28.41 -5.90
C LYS A 23 5.05 -28.39 -4.41
N GLY A 24 4.29 -27.69 -3.58
CA GLY A 24 4.55 -27.56 -2.14
C GLY A 24 5.43 -26.39 -1.74
N GLU A 25 6.02 -25.68 -2.71
CA GLU A 25 6.83 -24.48 -2.47
C GLU A 25 6.00 -23.22 -2.70
N ILE A 26 6.30 -22.18 -1.91
CA ILE A 26 5.64 -20.87 -2.05
C ILE A 26 6.35 -20.06 -3.13
N GLU A 27 5.60 -19.60 -4.12
CA GLU A 27 6.07 -18.69 -5.15
C GLU A 27 5.32 -17.35 -5.07
N ASN A 28 6.07 -16.25 -5.20
CA ASN A 28 5.52 -14.90 -5.32
C ASN A 28 5.72 -14.41 -6.74
N LEU A 29 4.62 -14.10 -7.42
CA LEU A 29 4.61 -13.64 -8.80
C LEU A 29 4.12 -12.19 -8.84
N PHE A 30 4.91 -11.34 -9.51
CA PHE A 30 4.41 -10.03 -9.94
C PHE A 30 3.41 -10.23 -11.06
N VAL A 31 2.16 -9.84 -10.82
CA VAL A 31 1.05 -10.01 -11.77
C VAL A 31 0.99 -8.82 -12.72
N GLY A 32 1.15 -7.61 -12.17
CA GLY A 32 1.20 -6.41 -12.97
C GLY A 32 0.94 -5.15 -12.18
N LEU A 33 1.21 -4.03 -12.86
CA LEU A 33 0.93 -2.68 -12.38
C LEU A 33 -0.19 -2.10 -13.25
N LYS A 34 -1.33 -1.76 -12.64
CA LYS A 34 -2.52 -1.29 -13.36
C LYS A 34 -2.92 0.10 -12.90
N ALA A 35 -3.14 1.00 -13.85
CA ALA A 35 -3.70 2.31 -13.55
C ALA A 35 -5.09 2.17 -12.94
N CYS A 36 -5.32 2.90 -11.87
CA CYS A 36 -6.63 3.06 -11.26
C CYS A 36 -7.33 4.26 -11.91
N GLU A 37 -8.63 4.14 -12.17
CA GLU A 37 -9.43 5.31 -12.57
C GLU A 37 -9.46 6.37 -11.47
N ASN A 38 -9.43 5.92 -10.21
CA ASN A 38 -9.35 6.72 -9.00
C ASN A 38 -8.95 5.86 -7.79
N SER A 39 -8.48 6.51 -6.72
CA SER A 39 -8.14 5.93 -5.40
C SER A 39 -9.35 5.45 -4.58
N LYS A 40 -10.50 5.15 -5.17
CA LYS A 40 -11.64 4.58 -4.45
C LYS A 40 -11.70 3.08 -4.69
N ALA A 41 -12.29 2.36 -3.73
CA ALA A 41 -12.38 0.91 -3.75
C ALA A 41 -12.89 0.30 -5.08
N PRO A 42 -13.90 0.85 -5.78
CA PRO A 42 -14.32 0.31 -7.07
C PRO A 42 -13.24 0.42 -8.16
N GLY A 43 -12.51 1.55 -8.20
CA GLY A 43 -11.42 1.77 -9.15
C GLY A 43 -10.23 0.84 -8.88
N ILE A 44 -9.85 0.70 -7.61
CA ILE A 44 -8.78 -0.21 -7.18
C ILE A 44 -9.18 -1.67 -7.47
N LYS A 45 -10.42 -2.07 -7.12
CA LYS A 45 -10.94 -3.40 -7.45
C LYS A 45 -10.83 -3.68 -8.94
N ALA A 46 -11.28 -2.76 -9.80
CA ALA A 46 -11.23 -2.94 -11.25
C ALA A 46 -9.78 -3.13 -11.75
N ALA A 47 -8.81 -2.41 -11.18
CA ALA A 47 -7.39 -2.59 -11.50
C ALA A 47 -6.89 -3.99 -11.09
N VAL A 48 -7.21 -4.45 -9.88
CA VAL A 48 -6.88 -5.80 -9.39
C VAL A 48 -7.52 -6.88 -10.26
N GLU A 49 -8.80 -6.76 -10.58
CA GLU A 49 -9.52 -7.72 -11.41
C GLU A 49 -8.91 -7.79 -12.82
N THR A 50 -8.53 -6.65 -13.39
CA THR A 50 -7.88 -6.59 -14.70
C THR A 50 -6.55 -7.32 -14.66
N ALA A 51 -5.68 -7.02 -13.70
CA ALA A 51 -4.38 -7.69 -13.56
C ALA A 51 -4.53 -9.20 -13.40
N MET A 52 -5.41 -9.63 -12.48
CA MET A 52 -5.59 -11.06 -12.19
C MET A 52 -6.24 -11.83 -13.34
N THR A 53 -7.19 -11.22 -14.06
CA THR A 53 -7.87 -11.86 -15.21
C THR A 53 -6.94 -12.05 -16.40
N GLU A 54 -6.01 -11.13 -16.63
CA GLU A 54 -4.97 -11.26 -17.66
C GLU A 54 -4.02 -12.43 -17.36
N MET A 55 -3.72 -12.68 -16.08
CA MET A 55 -2.90 -13.81 -15.64
C MET A 55 -3.67 -15.14 -15.67
N CYS A 56 -4.89 -15.18 -15.12
CA CYS A 56 -5.65 -16.41 -14.90
C CYS A 56 -7.14 -16.10 -14.85
N ARG A 57 -7.95 -16.60 -15.80
CA ARG A 57 -9.39 -16.24 -15.87
C ARG A 57 -10.22 -16.75 -14.69
N ASP A 58 -9.85 -17.88 -14.11
CA ASP A 58 -10.49 -18.53 -12.96
C ASP A 58 -9.76 -18.23 -11.63
N TRP A 59 -9.18 -17.03 -11.51
CA TRP A 59 -8.43 -16.63 -10.32
C TRP A 59 -9.33 -16.49 -9.07
N LYS A 60 -10.60 -16.14 -9.25
CA LYS A 60 -11.55 -15.92 -8.15
C LYS A 60 -11.84 -17.21 -7.40
N GLU A 61 -11.92 -18.33 -8.10
CA GLU A 61 -12.11 -19.67 -7.54
C GLU A 61 -10.89 -20.18 -6.76
N LYS A 62 -9.70 -19.64 -7.06
CA LYS A 62 -8.42 -20.04 -6.45
C LYS A 62 -7.98 -19.10 -5.32
N THR A 63 -8.60 -17.93 -5.20
CA THR A 63 -8.14 -16.88 -4.29
C THR A 63 -8.66 -17.10 -2.89
N VAL A 64 -7.73 -17.38 -1.97
CA VAL A 64 -8.06 -17.60 -0.56
C VAL A 64 -7.91 -16.34 0.29
N ALA A 65 -7.06 -15.38 -0.12
CA ALA A 65 -6.76 -14.21 0.69
C ALA A 65 -6.41 -12.96 -0.13
N LEU A 66 -6.77 -11.79 0.41
CA LEU A 66 -6.29 -10.48 -0.03
C LEU A 66 -5.38 -9.88 1.05
N GLY A 67 -4.13 -9.59 0.70
CA GLY A 67 -3.17 -8.90 1.56
C GLY A 67 -2.95 -7.45 1.13
N ALA A 68 -3.00 -6.50 2.06
CA ALA A 68 -2.75 -5.07 1.81
C ALA A 68 -2.29 -4.33 3.09
N ASP A 69 -1.88 -3.07 2.96
CA ASP A 69 -1.28 -2.24 4.01
C ASP A 69 -2.17 -2.06 5.26
N GLY A 70 -3.49 -1.98 5.10
CA GLY A 70 -4.40 -1.66 6.18
C GLY A 70 -5.41 -0.58 5.87
N ALA A 71 -5.22 0.15 4.76
CA ALA A 71 -6.10 1.25 4.39
C ALA A 71 -7.55 0.77 4.28
N ASN A 72 -8.47 1.52 4.88
CA ASN A 72 -9.90 1.19 4.87
C ASN A 72 -10.47 1.08 3.45
N VAL A 73 -9.89 1.78 2.48
CA VAL A 73 -10.28 1.70 1.07
C VAL A 73 -10.02 0.32 0.47
N ILE A 74 -8.98 -0.40 0.92
CA ILE A 74 -8.68 -1.76 0.46
C ILE A 74 -9.28 -2.80 1.41
N LEU A 75 -9.01 -2.73 2.72
CA LEU A 75 -9.39 -3.78 3.68
C LEU A 75 -10.73 -3.57 4.40
N GLY A 76 -11.48 -2.53 4.04
CA GLY A 76 -12.81 -2.25 4.60
C GLY A 76 -13.81 -3.38 4.35
N GLU A 77 -14.65 -3.66 5.35
CA GLU A 77 -15.60 -4.80 5.36
C GLU A 77 -16.79 -4.61 4.40
N ILE A 78 -17.23 -3.36 4.19
CA ILE A 78 -18.49 -3.08 3.48
C ILE A 78 -18.18 -2.53 2.08
N SER A 79 -17.49 -1.39 2.03
CA SER A 79 -17.24 -0.64 0.80
C SER A 79 -15.78 -0.65 0.35
N GLY A 80 -14.90 -1.35 1.07
CA GLY A 80 -13.50 -1.54 0.66
C GLY A 80 -13.36 -2.62 -0.42
N VAL A 81 -12.20 -2.68 -1.07
CA VAL A 81 -11.90 -3.70 -2.11
C VAL A 81 -12.16 -5.11 -1.59
N TYR A 82 -11.71 -5.41 -0.37
CA TYR A 82 -11.99 -6.67 0.32
C TYR A 82 -13.49 -6.91 0.46
N GLY A 83 -14.25 -5.96 1.02
CA GLY A 83 -15.70 -6.09 1.20
C GLY A 83 -16.45 -6.33 -0.12
N LEU A 84 -16.02 -5.66 -1.19
CA LEU A 84 -16.56 -5.88 -2.53
C LEU A 84 -16.19 -7.27 -3.08
N LEU A 85 -14.92 -7.69 -2.95
CA LEU A 85 -14.49 -9.02 -3.37
C LEU A 85 -15.13 -10.15 -2.54
N LYS A 86 -15.42 -9.91 -1.26
CA LYS A 86 -16.07 -10.88 -0.37
C LYS A 86 -17.49 -11.25 -0.84
N GLN A 87 -18.18 -10.32 -1.50
CA GLN A 87 -19.50 -10.58 -2.11
C GLN A 87 -19.40 -11.56 -3.29
N GLU A 88 -18.26 -11.59 -3.98
CA GLU A 88 -18.01 -12.44 -5.15
C GLU A 88 -17.24 -13.72 -4.80
N ILE A 89 -16.41 -13.67 -3.76
CA ILE A 89 -15.55 -14.75 -3.27
C ILE A 89 -15.85 -14.95 -1.77
N PRO A 90 -16.94 -15.66 -1.40
CA PRO A 90 -17.40 -15.70 -0.01
C PRO A 90 -16.40 -16.26 1.00
N HIS A 91 -15.41 -17.03 0.55
CA HIS A 91 -14.39 -17.65 1.41
C HIS A 91 -13.10 -16.81 1.55
N ILE A 92 -12.95 -15.71 0.80
CA ILE A 92 -11.74 -14.88 0.87
C ILE A 92 -11.56 -14.30 2.27
N ILE A 93 -10.33 -14.30 2.78
CA ILE A 93 -9.96 -13.60 4.02
C ILE A 93 -9.10 -12.39 3.71
N LYS A 94 -9.10 -11.39 4.59
CA LYS A 94 -8.13 -10.29 4.52
C LYS A 94 -6.95 -10.54 5.43
N VAL A 95 -5.78 -10.15 4.95
CA VAL A 95 -4.52 -10.18 5.70
C VAL A 95 -3.98 -8.76 5.74
N HIS A 96 -3.87 -8.21 6.93
CA HIS A 96 -3.27 -6.89 7.12
C HIS A 96 -1.75 -7.02 7.10
N CYS A 97 -1.07 -6.10 6.41
CA CYS A 97 0.38 -6.10 6.30
C CYS A 97 1.02 -6.01 7.70
N VAL A 98 1.84 -7.02 8.04
CA VAL A 98 2.53 -7.08 9.33
C VAL A 98 3.56 -5.96 9.46
N ALA A 99 4.26 -5.63 8.37
CA ALA A 99 5.24 -4.55 8.36
C ALA A 99 4.60 -3.19 8.65
N HIS A 100 3.44 -2.89 8.03
CA HIS A 100 2.73 -1.65 8.31
C HIS A 100 2.17 -1.62 9.74
N ARG A 101 1.63 -2.73 10.27
CA ARG A 101 1.21 -2.79 11.68
C ARG A 101 2.34 -2.52 12.65
N LEU A 102 3.53 -3.06 12.35
CA LEU A 102 4.71 -2.85 13.17
C LEU A 102 5.12 -1.37 13.13
N GLU A 103 5.16 -0.78 11.93
CA GLU A 103 5.45 0.64 11.75
C GLU A 103 4.48 1.54 12.52
N LEU A 104 3.17 1.29 12.42
CA LEU A 104 2.15 2.00 13.21
C LEU A 104 2.36 1.83 14.72
N SER A 105 2.64 0.61 15.18
CA SER A 105 2.88 0.34 16.61
C SER A 105 4.08 1.12 17.15
N PHE A 106 5.15 1.22 16.34
CA PHE A 106 6.30 2.06 16.67
C PHE A 106 5.93 3.54 16.64
N ALA A 107 5.23 4.01 15.61
CA ALA A 107 4.84 5.41 15.47
C ALA A 107 4.00 5.88 16.67
N ASP A 108 3.05 5.06 17.12
CA ASP A 108 2.21 5.31 18.29
C ASP A 108 3.07 5.37 19.56
N THR A 109 3.90 4.35 19.79
CA THR A 109 4.79 4.29 20.98
C THR A 109 5.75 5.48 21.06
N LEU A 110 6.32 5.89 19.93
CA LEU A 110 7.21 7.05 19.87
C LEU A 110 6.50 8.36 20.20
N SER A 111 5.21 8.46 19.88
CA SER A 111 4.41 9.66 20.13
C SER A 111 4.11 9.88 21.62
N ASP A 112 4.14 8.81 22.41
CA ASP A 112 3.94 8.82 23.86
C ASP A 112 5.22 9.12 24.65
N VAL A 113 6.40 9.09 24.01
CA VAL A 113 7.69 9.41 24.65
C VAL A 113 8.11 10.84 24.27
N PRO A 114 8.02 11.83 25.18
CA PRO A 114 8.22 13.24 24.84
C PRO A 114 9.54 13.54 24.12
N VAL A 115 10.65 12.96 24.59
CA VAL A 115 11.97 13.15 23.98
C VAL A 115 12.02 12.63 22.54
N LEU A 116 11.38 11.50 22.25
CA LEU A 116 11.38 10.93 20.90
C LEU A 116 10.43 11.69 19.97
N LYS A 117 9.32 12.21 20.51
CA LYS A 117 8.46 13.15 19.80
C LYS A 117 9.21 14.43 19.42
N ASP A 118 9.94 15.04 20.35
CA ASP A 118 10.73 16.26 20.09
C ASP A 118 11.80 16.01 19.03
N VAL A 119 12.49 14.87 19.09
CA VAL A 119 13.48 14.47 18.07
C VAL A 119 12.82 14.30 16.70
N LYS A 120 11.66 13.63 16.63
CA LYS A 120 10.90 13.46 15.38
C LYS A 120 10.49 14.82 14.80
N GLU A 121 9.95 15.71 15.63
CA GLU A 121 9.52 17.06 15.21
C GLU A 121 10.70 17.91 14.72
N MET A 122 11.83 17.87 15.42
CA MET A 122 13.07 18.55 15.01
C MET A 122 13.55 18.04 13.65
N LEU A 123 13.67 16.72 13.47
CA LEU A 123 14.12 16.11 12.20
C LEU A 123 13.16 16.46 11.05
N GLN A 124 11.85 16.41 11.30
CA GLN A 124 10.85 16.84 10.33
C GLN A 124 10.95 18.34 10.02
N GLY A 125 11.24 19.18 11.01
CA GLY A 125 11.45 20.61 10.86
C GLY A 125 12.65 20.92 9.96
N ILE A 126 13.78 20.24 10.20
CA ILE A 126 14.99 20.34 9.36
C ILE A 126 14.65 19.96 7.91
N TRP A 127 14.00 18.81 7.70
CA TRP A 127 13.58 18.38 6.37
C TRP A 127 12.67 19.41 5.70
N LYS A 128 11.62 19.90 6.38
CA LYS A 128 10.70 20.91 5.85
C LYS A 128 11.43 22.20 5.47
N HIS A 129 12.36 22.65 6.31
CA HIS A 129 13.12 23.88 6.08
C HIS A 129 13.88 23.81 4.76
N TYR A 130 14.62 22.72 4.52
CA TYR A 130 15.37 22.57 3.28
C TYR A 130 14.50 22.14 2.09
N HIS A 131 13.43 21.39 2.29
CA HIS A 131 12.55 20.99 1.19
C HIS A 131 11.77 22.17 0.60
N TYR A 132 11.23 23.05 1.45
CA TYR A 132 10.38 24.17 1.02
C TYR A 132 11.11 25.51 0.84
N SER A 133 12.37 25.64 1.28
CA SER A 133 13.16 26.87 1.11
C SER A 133 14.36 26.67 0.18
N ALA A 134 14.20 27.03 -1.10
CA ALA A 134 15.30 27.06 -2.06
C ALA A 134 16.46 27.97 -1.59
N LYS A 135 16.15 29.03 -0.83
CA LYS A 135 17.16 29.90 -0.21
C LYS A 135 17.99 29.12 0.81
N ALA A 136 17.36 28.39 1.73
CA ALA A 136 18.06 27.61 2.74
C ALA A 136 18.94 26.52 2.12
N VAL A 137 18.47 25.87 1.04
CA VAL A 137 19.27 24.88 0.29
C VAL A 137 20.50 25.52 -0.34
N ARG A 138 20.37 26.73 -0.90
CA ARG A 138 21.51 27.45 -1.47
C ARG A 138 22.52 27.84 -0.40
N GLU A 139 22.06 28.40 0.71
CA GLU A 139 22.93 28.75 1.85
C GLU A 139 23.64 27.51 2.41
N LEU A 140 22.96 26.37 2.51
CA LEU A 140 23.58 25.11 2.93
C LEU A 140 24.68 24.64 1.96
N LYS A 141 24.44 24.75 0.65
CA LYS A 141 25.43 24.39 -0.38
C LYS A 141 26.65 25.31 -0.40
N GLU A 142 26.53 26.54 0.07
CA GLU A 142 27.65 27.48 0.19
C GLU A 142 28.55 27.17 1.39
N LEU A 143 28.06 26.39 2.37
CA LEU A 143 28.80 25.98 3.58
C LEU A 143 29.49 24.60 3.46
N ALA A 144 29.17 23.82 2.42
CA ALA A 144 29.69 22.47 2.18
C ALA A 144 30.86 22.47 1.20
#